data_AF-A0A0U3AI35-F1
#
_entry.id   AF-A0A0U3AI35-F1
#
_cell.length_a   1.000
_cell.length_b   1.000
_cell.length_c   1.000
_cell.angle_alpha   90.00
_cell.angle_beta   90.00
_cell.angle_gamma   90.00
#
_symmetry.space_group_name_H-M   'P 1'
#
loop_
_entity.id
_entity.type
_entity.pdbx_description
1 polymer ?
#
loop_
_entity_poly.entity_id
_entity_poly.type
_entity_poly.pdbx_seq_one_letter_code
_entity_poly.pdbx_strand_id
1 'polypeptide(L)'
;MWFLLRIIFAALMYLAFKEARMNAQINPMYGDLSNAFWVAVVVVLAFANGIVWAPYLAEKMSDPLTGGTIDAEFKQDKGLILKAARWFQMRGQHALARWFCFVEAVRRPWLPAAYVMGLENAKPGSWLEKVYATEVFKFNNAQNCLKAFETLKRHGIDPRPHANPGVNLVLISQEREIKERPANLEVPAAP
;
A
#
# COMPACT_ATOMS: atom_id res chain seq x y z
N MET A 1 -12.71 20.17 -0.52
CA MET A 1 -12.48 21.30 -1.45
C MET A 1 -12.04 20.83 -2.84
N TRP A 2 -11.02 19.97 -2.97
CA TRP A 2 -10.53 19.44 -4.27
C TRP A 2 -11.55 18.68 -5.14
N PHE A 3 -12.54 18.03 -4.53
CA PHE A 3 -13.57 17.27 -5.26
C PHE A 3 -14.52 18.18 -6.07
N LEU A 4 -14.92 19.31 -5.52
CA LEU A 4 -15.77 20.30 -6.22
C LEU A 4 -15.02 20.91 -7.41
N LEU A 5 -13.73 21.21 -7.24
CA LEU A 5 -12.87 21.72 -8.31
C LEU A 5 -12.83 20.73 -9.51
N ARG A 6 -12.71 19.42 -9.25
CA ARG A 6 -12.71 18.37 -10.28
C ARG A 6 -14.01 18.29 -11.06
N ILE A 7 -15.15 18.43 -10.37
CA ILE A 7 -16.47 18.45 -11.03
C ILE A 7 -16.61 19.68 -11.92
N ILE A 8 -16.15 20.84 -11.44
CA ILE A 8 -16.19 22.09 -12.21
C ILE A 8 -15.30 22.01 -13.45
N PHE A 9 -14.06 21.50 -13.33
CA PHE A 9 -13.17 21.32 -14.48
C PHE A 9 -13.70 20.30 -15.49
N ALA A 10 -14.31 19.20 -15.03
CA ALA A 10 -14.95 18.23 -15.91
C ALA A 10 -16.14 18.84 -16.67
N ALA A 11 -16.97 19.65 -15.99
CA ALA A 11 -18.09 20.37 -16.61
C ALA A 11 -17.60 21.41 -17.63
N LEU A 12 -16.57 22.18 -17.31
CA LEU A 12 -15.96 23.16 -18.23
C LEU A 12 -15.37 22.48 -19.47
N MET A 13 -14.68 21.35 -19.29
CA MET A 13 -14.13 20.58 -20.41
C MET A 13 -15.24 20.02 -21.31
N TYR A 14 -16.34 19.53 -20.71
CA TYR A 14 -17.50 19.05 -21.48
C TYR A 14 -18.15 20.17 -22.30
N LEU A 15 -18.33 21.36 -21.72
CA LEU A 15 -18.88 22.52 -22.41
C LEU A 15 -17.97 22.98 -23.56
N ALA A 16 -16.66 23.08 -23.32
CA ALA A 16 -15.70 23.45 -24.36
C ALA A 16 -15.68 22.44 -25.52
N PHE A 17 -15.79 21.14 -25.22
CA PHE A 17 -15.85 20.09 -26.24
C PHE A 17 -17.15 20.14 -27.05
N LYS A 18 -18.28 20.43 -26.38
CA LYS A 18 -19.58 20.61 -27.04
C LYS A 18 -19.53 21.80 -28.01
N GLU A 19 -18.95 22.92 -27.59
CA GLU A 19 -18.86 24.13 -28.40
C GLU A 19 -17.90 23.95 -29.58
N ALA A 20 -16.73 23.32 -29.36
CA ALA A 20 -15.80 22.96 -30.42
C ALA A 20 -16.45 22.04 -31.48
N ARG A 21 -17.25 21.06 -31.03
CA ARG A 21 -17.96 20.14 -31.92
C ARG A 21 -19.05 20.84 -32.73
N MET A 22 -19.82 21.74 -32.10
CA MET A 22 -20.84 22.52 -32.79
C MET A 22 -20.23 23.44 -33.85
N ASN A 23 -19.15 24.15 -33.51
CA ASN A 23 -18.45 25.01 -34.45
C ASN A 23 -17.81 24.23 -35.62
N ALA A 24 -17.27 23.03 -35.36
CA ALA A 24 -16.74 22.17 -36.40
C ALA A 24 -17.82 21.63 -37.38
N GLN A 25 -19.08 21.49 -36.92
CA GLN A 25 -20.20 21.07 -37.77
C GLN A 25 -20.78 22.19 -38.62
N ILE A 26 -20.74 23.43 -38.12
CA ILE A 26 -21.36 24.58 -38.78
C ILE A 26 -20.45 25.14 -39.90
N ASN A 27 -19.13 25.21 -39.69
CA ASN A 27 -18.18 25.76 -40.67
C ASN A 27 -17.02 24.78 -40.99
N PRO A 28 -17.26 23.70 -41.77
CA PRO A 28 -16.24 22.68 -42.02
C PRO A 28 -15.17 23.08 -43.05
N MET A 29 -15.41 24.11 -43.88
CA MET A 29 -14.54 24.43 -45.04
C MET A 29 -13.69 25.70 -44.92
N TYR A 30 -13.96 26.56 -43.94
CA TYR A 30 -13.13 27.75 -43.71
C TYR A 30 -12.20 27.47 -42.54
N GLY A 31 -10.90 27.71 -42.74
CA GLY A 31 -9.87 27.69 -41.69
C GLY A 31 -10.09 28.84 -40.71
N ASP A 32 -11.23 28.78 -40.02
CA ASP A 32 -11.75 29.85 -39.19
C ASP A 32 -10.94 29.88 -37.89
N LEU A 33 -10.35 31.04 -37.61
CA LEU A 33 -9.61 31.35 -36.39
C LEU A 33 -10.38 30.91 -35.12
N SER A 34 -11.72 30.93 -35.20
CA SER A 34 -12.64 30.46 -34.16
C SER A 34 -12.52 28.96 -33.86
N ASN A 35 -12.42 28.11 -34.89
CA ASN A 35 -12.27 26.66 -34.68
C ASN A 35 -10.89 26.35 -34.06
N ALA A 36 -9.84 27.00 -34.55
CA ALA A 36 -8.50 26.89 -33.98
C ALA A 36 -8.46 27.36 -32.50
N PHE A 37 -9.17 28.44 -32.17
CA PHE A 37 -9.31 28.93 -30.79
C PHE A 37 -9.96 27.90 -29.87
N TRP A 38 -11.10 27.32 -30.26
CA TRP A 38 -11.79 26.32 -29.45
C TRP A 38 -10.99 25.04 -29.27
N VAL A 39 -10.27 24.59 -30.31
CA VAL A 39 -9.34 23.46 -30.19
C VAL A 39 -8.22 23.76 -29.21
N ALA A 40 -7.62 24.96 -29.26
CA ALA A 40 -6.59 25.37 -28.32
C ALA A 40 -7.11 25.41 -26.87
N VAL A 41 -8.34 25.92 -26.66
CA VAL A 41 -9.00 25.93 -25.34
C VAL A 41 -9.23 24.51 -24.82
N VAL A 42 -9.68 23.58 -25.68
CA VAL A 42 -9.86 22.17 -25.31
C VAL A 42 -8.54 21.52 -24.92
N VAL A 43 -7.46 21.79 -25.65
CA VAL A 43 -6.12 21.26 -25.31
C VAL A 43 -5.63 21.77 -23.95
N VAL A 44 -5.73 23.08 -23.70
CA VAL A 44 -5.32 23.67 -22.41
C VAL A 44 -6.15 23.12 -21.26
N LEU A 45 -7.48 23.01 -21.43
CA LEU A 45 -8.36 22.42 -20.42
C LEU A 45 -8.08 20.93 -20.19
N ALA A 46 -7.74 20.18 -21.24
CA ALA A 46 -7.37 18.77 -21.11
C ALA A 46 -6.08 18.60 -20.29
N PHE A 47 -5.05 19.43 -20.53
CA PHE A 47 -3.83 19.44 -19.73
C PHE A 47 -4.11 19.82 -18.27
N ALA A 48 -4.86 20.90 -18.04
CA ALA A 48 -5.21 21.34 -16.69
C ALA A 48 -6.02 20.27 -15.93
N ASN A 49 -6.98 19.62 -16.60
CA ASN A 49 -7.76 18.55 -16.02
C ASN A 49 -6.88 17.32 -15.71
N GLY A 50 -5.94 16.98 -16.60
CA GLY A 50 -4.92 15.97 -16.35
C GLY A 50 -4.12 16.24 -15.08
N ILE A 51 -3.64 17.47 -14.87
CA ILE A 51 -2.90 17.87 -13.68
C ILE A 51 -3.76 17.76 -12.40
N VAL A 52 -5.03 18.16 -12.46
CA VAL A 52 -5.94 18.12 -11.30
C VAL A 52 -6.31 16.67 -10.91
N TRP A 53 -6.39 15.77 -11.89
CA TRP A 53 -6.67 14.34 -11.67
C TRP A 53 -5.43 13.50 -11.40
N ALA A 54 -4.24 13.96 -11.80
CA ALA A 54 -2.99 13.23 -11.64
C ALA A 54 -2.73 12.77 -10.20
N PRO A 55 -2.90 13.59 -9.13
CA PRO A 55 -2.70 13.12 -7.76
C PRO A 55 -3.65 12.00 -7.35
N TYR A 56 -4.91 12.04 -7.80
CA TYR A 56 -5.90 11.03 -7.46
C TYR A 56 -5.71 9.72 -8.21
N LEU A 57 -5.34 9.81 -9.49
CA LEU A 57 -4.93 8.63 -10.27
C LEU A 57 -3.64 8.04 -9.70
N ALA A 58 -2.69 8.89 -9.30
CA ALA A 58 -1.45 8.46 -8.65
C ALA A 58 -1.72 7.81 -7.28
N GLU A 59 -2.64 8.33 -6.46
CA GLU A 59 -3.06 7.67 -5.22
C GLU A 59 -3.72 6.31 -5.50
N LYS A 60 -4.66 6.25 -6.44
CA LYS A 60 -5.39 5.01 -6.76
C LYS A 60 -4.53 3.95 -7.44
N MET A 61 -3.52 4.35 -8.22
CA MET A 61 -2.51 3.46 -8.78
C MET A 61 -1.39 3.13 -7.80
N SER A 62 -1.08 4.05 -6.87
CA SER A 62 -0.08 3.77 -5.85
C SER A 62 -0.64 2.85 -4.78
N ASP A 63 -1.89 2.96 -4.30
CA ASP A 63 -2.47 2.06 -3.29
C ASP A 63 -2.13 0.55 -3.47
N PRO A 64 -2.24 -0.07 -4.66
CA PRO A 64 -1.82 -1.47 -4.86
C PRO A 64 -0.30 -1.68 -4.88
N LEU A 65 0.49 -0.66 -5.23
CA LEU A 65 1.97 -0.69 -5.28
C LEU A 65 2.63 -0.29 -3.95
N THR A 66 2.10 0.71 -3.26
CA THR A 66 2.56 1.26 -1.98
C THR A 66 1.95 0.56 -0.78
N GLY A 67 0.78 -0.06 -0.89
CA GLY A 67 0.21 -0.92 0.15
C GLY A 67 1.09 -2.15 0.46
N GLY A 68 2.00 -2.51 -0.45
CA GLY A 68 2.99 -3.57 -0.27
C GLY A 68 4.40 -3.12 0.10
N THR A 69 4.74 -1.84 -0.03
CA THR A 69 6.15 -1.37 0.05
C THR A 69 6.39 -0.16 0.94
N ILE A 70 5.37 0.61 1.33
CA ILE A 70 5.58 1.63 2.34
C ILE A 70 5.62 0.89 3.67
N ASP A 71 6.85 0.71 4.18
CA ASP A 71 7.14 0.58 5.59
C ASP A 71 6.10 1.41 6.31
N ALA A 72 5.21 0.75 7.05
CA ALA A 72 4.30 1.48 7.89
C ALA A 72 5.17 2.27 8.87
N GLU A 73 5.47 3.52 8.52
CA GLU A 73 5.41 4.62 9.45
C GLU A 73 3.99 4.59 9.99
N PHE A 74 3.74 3.63 10.87
CA PHE A 74 2.65 3.63 11.80
C PHE A 74 2.77 4.98 12.46
N LYS A 75 1.91 5.90 11.99
CA LYS A 75 1.75 7.27 12.45
C LYS A 75 2.06 7.27 13.93
N GLN A 76 3.24 7.80 14.27
CA GLN A 76 3.94 7.55 15.52
C GLN A 76 3.03 7.92 16.68
N ASP A 77 2.28 6.94 17.19
CA ASP A 77 1.17 7.24 18.08
C ASP A 77 1.75 7.69 19.42
N LYS A 78 1.14 8.71 20.04
CA LYS A 78 1.66 9.42 21.22
C LYS A 78 1.65 8.57 22.50
N GLY A 79 1.48 7.25 22.39
CA GLY A 79 1.46 6.31 23.50
C GLY A 79 2.80 6.27 24.23
N LEU A 80 2.83 6.76 25.47
CA LEU A 80 4.00 6.68 26.35
C LEU A 80 4.49 5.24 26.54
N ILE A 81 3.57 4.26 26.49
CA ILE A 81 3.86 2.83 26.66
C ILE A 81 4.66 2.27 25.47
N LEU A 82 4.31 2.62 24.24
CA LEU A 82 5.09 2.21 23.06
C LEU A 82 6.45 2.90 23.00
N LYS A 83 6.53 4.17 23.45
CA LYS A 83 7.82 4.85 23.60
C LYS A 83 8.70 4.15 24.64
N ALA A 84 8.12 3.76 25.77
CA ALA A 84 8.82 2.98 26.80
C ALA A 84 9.27 1.62 26.23
N ALA A 85 8.40 0.89 25.52
CA ALA A 85 8.74 -0.38 24.90
C ALA A 85 9.91 -0.25 23.91
N ARG A 86 9.90 0.76 23.03
CA ARG A 86 11.04 1.07 22.14
C ARG A 86 12.31 1.41 22.91
N TRP A 87 12.18 2.19 23.97
CA TRP A 87 13.32 2.57 24.79
C TRP A 87 13.95 1.36 25.49
N PHE A 88 13.13 0.43 25.99
CA PHE A 88 13.60 -0.85 26.53
C PHE A 88 14.22 -1.76 25.45
N GLN A 89 13.68 -1.74 24.23
CA GLN A 89 14.26 -2.44 23.08
C GLN A 89 15.65 -1.88 22.74
N MET A 90 15.81 -0.56 22.70
CA MET A 90 17.11 0.09 22.47
C MET A 90 18.14 -0.22 23.58
N ARG A 91 17.67 -0.48 24.81
CA ARG A 91 18.51 -0.90 25.94
C ARG A 91 18.77 -2.41 26.01
N GLY A 92 18.30 -3.20 25.04
CA GLY A 92 18.48 -4.66 25.00
C GLY A 92 17.62 -5.44 25.99
N GLN A 93 16.66 -4.80 26.65
CA GLN A 93 15.76 -5.44 27.62
C GLN A 93 14.50 -5.98 26.95
N HIS A 94 14.66 -7.00 26.10
CA HIS A 94 13.59 -7.58 25.28
C HIS A 94 12.43 -8.17 26.10
N ALA A 95 12.68 -8.64 27.32
CA ALA A 95 11.64 -9.19 28.20
C ALA A 95 10.62 -8.13 28.64
N LEU A 96 11.09 -6.95 29.03
CA LEU A 96 10.23 -5.84 29.43
C LEU A 96 9.52 -5.24 28.21
N ALA A 97 10.23 -5.08 27.08
CA ALA A 97 9.63 -4.64 25.83
C ALA A 97 8.46 -5.55 25.43
N ARG A 98 8.63 -6.87 25.52
CA ARG A 98 7.55 -7.83 25.24
C ARG A 98 6.36 -7.69 26.18
N TRP A 99 6.59 -7.47 27.47
CA TRP A 99 5.52 -7.28 28.44
C TRP A 99 4.74 -6.00 28.17
N PHE A 100 5.42 -4.88 27.90
CA PHE A 100 4.75 -3.63 27.54
C PHE A 100 3.98 -3.72 26.23
N CYS A 101 4.54 -4.37 25.21
CA CYS A 101 3.83 -4.62 23.96
C CYS A 101 2.58 -5.49 24.18
N PHE A 102 2.66 -6.50 25.05
CA PHE A 102 1.51 -7.35 25.39
C PHE A 102 0.41 -6.55 26.07
N VAL A 103 0.76 -5.73 27.07
CA VAL A 103 -0.20 -4.91 27.80
C VAL A 103 -0.85 -3.88 26.88
N GLU A 104 -0.07 -3.24 26.00
CA GLU A 104 -0.62 -2.29 25.03
C GLU A 104 -1.53 -2.98 24.01
N ALA A 105 -1.16 -4.17 23.54
CA ALA A 105 -1.97 -4.98 22.64
C ALA A 105 -3.32 -5.36 23.27
N VAL A 106 -3.33 -5.78 24.54
CA VAL A 106 -4.58 -6.07 25.29
C VAL A 106 -5.42 -4.80 25.47
N ARG A 107 -4.78 -3.66 25.77
CA ARG A 107 -5.47 -2.39 25.98
C ARG A 107 -6.03 -1.80 24.68
N ARG A 108 -5.33 -1.97 23.56
CA ARG A 108 -5.64 -1.37 22.26
C ARG A 108 -5.51 -2.42 21.15
N PRO A 109 -6.50 -3.32 20.99
CA PRO A 109 -6.42 -4.42 20.05
C PRO A 109 -6.42 -3.99 18.57
N TRP A 110 -6.88 -2.77 18.28
CA TRP A 110 -6.86 -2.22 16.91
C TRP A 110 -5.50 -1.65 16.50
N LEU A 111 -4.50 -1.65 17.39
CA LEU A 111 -3.22 -0.99 17.14
C LEU A 111 -2.14 -1.99 16.66
N PRO A 112 -1.88 -2.09 15.34
CA PRO A 112 -0.95 -3.08 14.78
C PRO A 112 0.49 -2.95 15.29
N ALA A 113 0.94 -1.73 15.63
CA ALA A 113 2.31 -1.48 16.07
C ALA A 113 2.70 -2.28 17.32
N ALA A 114 1.78 -2.49 18.26
CA ALA A 114 2.05 -3.26 19.48
C ALA A 114 2.27 -4.75 19.15
N TYR A 115 1.47 -5.30 18.23
CA TYR A 115 1.59 -6.69 17.81
C TYR A 115 2.84 -6.94 16.96
N VAL A 116 3.18 -6.01 16.06
CA VAL A 116 4.40 -6.11 15.22
C VAL A 116 5.66 -6.00 16.09
N MET A 117 5.74 -5.02 16.98
CA MET A 117 6.87 -4.92 17.93
C MET A 117 6.92 -6.11 18.89
N GLY A 118 5.76 -6.64 19.28
CA GLY A 118 5.65 -7.85 20.10
C GLY A 118 6.20 -9.08 19.37
N LEU A 119 5.86 -9.24 18.09
CA LEU A 119 6.36 -10.31 17.23
C LEU A 119 7.88 -10.27 17.08
N GLU A 120 8.45 -9.09 16.80
CA GLU A 120 9.91 -8.92 16.63
C GLU A 120 10.70 -9.20 17.91
N ASN A 121 10.11 -8.95 19.08
CA ASN A 121 10.74 -9.20 20.38
C ASN A 121 10.35 -10.55 21.00
N ALA A 122 9.49 -11.34 20.36
CA ALA A 122 9.10 -12.66 20.86
C ALA A 122 10.26 -13.65 20.71
N LYS A 123 10.32 -14.66 21.60
CA LYS A 123 11.30 -15.74 21.42
C LYS A 123 10.82 -16.62 20.25
N PRO A 124 11.71 -16.97 19.30
CA PRO A 124 11.35 -17.86 18.21
C PRO A 124 10.88 -19.22 18.77
N GLY A 125 9.77 -19.75 18.26
CA GLY A 125 9.12 -20.96 18.73
C GLY A 125 8.23 -20.81 19.97
N SER A 126 8.10 -19.60 20.54
CA SER A 126 7.28 -19.40 21.74
C SER A 126 5.78 -19.29 21.42
N TRP A 127 4.93 -19.69 22.36
CA TRP A 127 3.47 -19.54 22.21
C TRP A 127 3.05 -18.08 21.98
N LEU A 128 3.75 -17.13 22.61
CA LEU A 128 3.50 -15.69 22.40
C LEU A 128 3.79 -15.25 20.98
N GLU A 129 4.83 -15.80 20.35
CA GLU A 129 5.16 -15.51 18.95
C GLU A 129 4.01 -15.93 18.02
N LYS A 130 3.44 -17.12 18.25
CA LYS A 130 2.25 -17.60 17.54
C LYS A 130 1.04 -16.68 17.73
N VAL A 131 0.78 -16.22 18.95
CA VAL A 131 -0.33 -15.29 19.24
C VAL A 131 -0.14 -13.97 18.52
N TYR A 132 1.05 -13.37 18.63
CA TYR A 132 1.37 -12.13 17.92
C TYR A 132 1.24 -12.31 16.41
N ALA A 133 1.79 -13.39 15.84
CA ALA A 133 1.70 -13.65 14.40
C ALA A 133 0.25 -13.82 13.93
N THR A 134 -0.60 -14.49 14.72
CA THR A 134 -2.02 -14.66 14.39
C THR A 134 -2.76 -13.32 14.33
N GLU A 135 -2.48 -12.41 15.27
CA GLU A 135 -3.08 -11.08 15.26
C GLU A 135 -2.46 -10.17 14.18
N VAL A 136 -1.14 -10.25 13.97
CA VAL A 136 -0.47 -9.50 12.90
C VAL A 136 -1.04 -9.87 11.53
N PHE A 137 -1.33 -11.15 11.31
CA PHE A 137 -1.92 -11.66 10.07
C PHE A 137 -3.36 -11.20 9.84
N LYS A 138 -4.07 -10.59 10.81
CA LYS A 138 -5.40 -10.02 10.58
C LYS A 138 -5.35 -8.60 10.01
N PHE A 139 -4.20 -7.93 10.06
CA PHE A 139 -4.07 -6.55 9.60
C PHE A 139 -3.80 -6.46 8.09
N ASN A 140 -4.15 -5.33 7.49
CA ASN A 140 -4.07 -5.15 6.03
C ASN A 140 -2.68 -4.79 5.47
N ASN A 141 -1.61 -4.96 6.24
CA ASN A 141 -0.25 -4.63 5.79
C ASN A 141 0.46 -5.89 5.26
N ALA A 142 0.79 -5.90 3.97
CA ALA A 142 1.34 -7.08 3.30
C ALA A 142 2.69 -7.54 3.88
N GLN A 143 3.63 -6.64 4.16
CA GLN A 143 4.95 -7.01 4.69
C GLN A 143 4.87 -7.62 6.09
N ASN A 144 4.04 -7.04 6.96
CA ASN A 144 3.82 -7.58 8.30
C ASN A 144 3.08 -8.93 8.23
N CYS A 145 2.14 -9.08 7.29
CA CYS A 145 1.48 -10.35 7.03
C CYS A 145 2.45 -11.42 6.52
N LEU A 146 3.42 -11.07 5.68
CA LEU A 146 4.47 -12.00 5.24
C LEU A 146 5.31 -12.49 6.43
N LYS A 147 5.80 -11.56 7.27
CA LYS A 147 6.53 -11.92 8.50
C LYS A 147 5.70 -12.83 9.39
N ALA A 148 4.43 -12.50 9.60
CA ALA A 148 3.52 -13.31 10.38
C ALA A 148 3.25 -14.69 9.76
N PHE A 149 3.09 -14.76 8.43
CA PHE A 149 2.90 -15.99 7.69
C PHE A 149 4.10 -16.93 7.82
N GLU A 150 5.32 -16.41 7.66
CA GLU A 150 6.55 -17.19 7.87
C GLU A 150 6.65 -17.74 9.29
N THR A 151 6.34 -16.92 10.29
CA THR A 151 6.28 -17.36 11.69
C THR A 151 5.22 -18.44 11.90
N LEU A 152 4.00 -18.26 11.39
CA LEU A 152 2.92 -19.25 11.53
C LEU A 152 3.27 -20.56 10.82
N LYS A 153 3.93 -20.48 9.65
CA LYS A 153 4.42 -21.64 8.91
C LYS A 153 5.49 -22.41 9.69
N ARG A 154 6.41 -21.73 10.40
CA ARG A 154 7.35 -22.39 11.33
C ARG A 154 6.65 -23.15 12.46
N HIS A 155 5.46 -22.68 12.85
CA HIS A 155 4.59 -23.37 13.80
C HIS A 155 3.68 -24.43 13.17
N GLY A 156 3.81 -24.71 11.87
CA GLY A 156 2.99 -25.69 11.15
C GLY A 156 1.56 -25.23 10.87
N ILE A 157 1.29 -23.92 10.90
CA ILE A 157 -0.04 -23.34 10.69
C ILE A 157 -0.04 -22.61 9.36
N ASP A 158 -1.00 -22.94 8.49
CA ASP A 158 -1.28 -22.18 7.28
C ASP A 158 -2.53 -21.30 7.52
N PRO A 159 -2.38 -19.97 7.65
CA PRO A 159 -3.47 -19.06 7.94
C PRO A 159 -4.25 -18.60 6.70
N ARG A 160 -3.93 -19.09 5.50
CA ARG A 160 -4.61 -18.69 4.26
C ARG A 160 -6.05 -19.24 4.19
N PRO A 161 -6.96 -18.56 3.48
CA PRO A 161 -6.78 -17.31 2.74
C PRO A 161 -6.89 -16.04 3.61
N HIS A 162 -6.15 -14.99 3.25
CA HIS A 162 -6.28 -13.68 3.89
C HIS A 162 -7.48 -12.90 3.30
N ALA A 163 -8.17 -12.08 4.11
CA ALA A 163 -9.35 -11.32 3.67
C ALA A 163 -9.03 -10.27 2.59
N ASN A 164 -7.83 -9.67 2.64
CA ASN A 164 -7.36 -8.71 1.65
C ASN A 164 -6.68 -9.45 0.45
N PRO A 165 -7.18 -9.25 -0.79
CA PRO A 165 -6.61 -9.89 -1.98
C PRO A 165 -5.17 -9.45 -2.28
N GLY A 166 -4.78 -8.23 -1.93
CA GLY A 166 -3.40 -7.75 -2.13
C GLY A 166 -2.37 -8.54 -1.33
N VAL A 167 -2.71 -8.93 -0.10
CA VAL A 167 -1.86 -9.79 0.74
C VAL A 167 -1.74 -11.19 0.12
N ASN A 168 -2.83 -11.74 -0.41
CA ASN A 168 -2.80 -13.05 -1.07
C ASN A 168 -1.90 -13.04 -2.33
N LEU A 169 -1.94 -11.97 -3.13
CA LEU A 169 -1.05 -11.83 -4.29
C LEU A 169 0.42 -11.81 -3.90
N VAL A 170 0.76 -11.07 -2.84
CA VAL A 170 2.13 -10.97 -2.33
C VAL A 170 2.61 -12.31 -1.74
N LEU A 171 1.74 -13.03 -1.04
CA LEU A 171 2.07 -14.39 -0.55
C LEU A 171 2.34 -15.35 -1.71
N ILE A 172 1.52 -15.29 -2.77
CA ILE A 172 1.68 -16.14 -3.96
C ILE A 172 2.96 -15.78 -4.73
N SER A 173 3.29 -14.49 -4.89
CA SER A 173 4.52 -14.08 -5.58
C SER A 173 5.77 -14.52 -4.82
N GLN A 174 5.78 -14.41 -3.48
CA GLN A 174 6.91 -14.85 -2.67
C GLN A 174 7.11 -16.38 -2.73
N GLU A 175 6.03 -17.17 -2.71
CA GLU A 175 6.12 -18.62 -2.86
C GLU A 175 6.67 -19.03 -4.24
N ARG A 176 6.35 -18.27 -5.30
CA ARG A 176 6.93 -18.49 -6.64
C ARG A 176 8.42 -18.20 -6.65
N GLU A 177 8.85 -17.06 -6.10
CA GLU A 177 10.28 -16.71 -6.04
C GLU A 177 11.10 -17.73 -5.24
N ILE A 178 10.58 -18.23 -4.12
CA ILE A 178 11.24 -19.26 -3.32
C ILE A 178 11.37 -20.58 -4.09
N LYS A 179 10.35 -20.94 -4.87
CA LYS A 179 10.34 -22.19 -5.66
C LYS A 179 11.21 -22.10 -6.92
N GLU A 180 11.35 -20.91 -7.49
CA GLU A 180 12.08 -20.68 -8.74
C GLU A 180 13.60 -20.55 -8.58
N ARG A 181 14.15 -20.38 -7.36
CA ARG A 181 15.60 -20.40 -7.14
C ARG A 181 16.12 -21.84 -7.32
N PRO A 182 16.66 -22.23 -8.50
CA PRO A 182 17.09 -23.59 -8.73
C PRO A 182 18.39 -23.79 -7.96
N ALA A 183 18.58 -24.98 -7.37
CA ALA A 183 19.89 -25.41 -6.93
C ALA A 183 20.87 -25.21 -8.09
N ASN A 184 22.02 -24.60 -7.83
CA ASN A 184 23.08 -24.35 -8.81
C ASN A 184 23.20 -25.57 -9.73
N LEU A 185 22.81 -25.40 -10.99
CA LEU A 185 23.12 -26.38 -12.02
C LEU A 185 24.64 -26.37 -12.14
N GLU A 186 25.29 -27.40 -11.60
CA GLU A 186 26.68 -27.68 -11.87
C GLU A 186 26.80 -27.88 -13.38
N VAL A 187 27.28 -26.84 -14.07
CA VAL A 187 27.57 -26.93 -15.49
C VAL A 187 28.78 -27.87 -15.61
N PRO A 188 28.69 -29.01 -16.30
CA PRO A 188 29.84 -29.86 -16.49
C PRO A 188 30.92 -29.08 -17.26
N ALA A 189 32.15 -29.12 -16.77
CA ALA A 189 33.28 -28.46 -17.42
C ALA A 189 33.42 -29.00 -18.86
N ALA A 190 33.51 -28.09 -19.83
CA ALA A 190 33.65 -28.43 -21.23
C ALA A 190 34.96 -29.20 -21.49
N PRO A 191 34.94 -30.18 -22.42
CA PRO A 191 36.08 -31.04 -22.73
C PRO A 191 37.24 -30.33 -23.43
#